data_AF-A0A705SRG0-F1
#
_entry.id   AF-A0A705SRG0-F1
#
_cell.length_a   1.000
_cell.length_b   1.000
_cell.length_c   1.000
_cell.angle_alpha   90.00
_cell.angle_beta   90.00
_cell.angle_gamma   90.00
#
_symmetry.space_group_name_H-M   'P 1'
#
loop_
_entity.id
_entity.type
_entity.pdbx_description
1 polymer ?
#
loop_
_entity_poly.entity_id
_entity_poly.type
_entity_poly.pdbx_seq_one_letter_code
_entity_poly.pdbx_strand_id
1 'polypeptide(L)'
;VVVQSSADFYFAKARALGMYNSGRNQLTSDLLDQWSKGNVRQQHAAQYGRALQAMEASKYDEARKTLQPLLSAEPNNAWYLDLATDIDLGQKRANDAINRLKNARDLRVNPVLQLNLANAYLQGGQPKAAETILNRYTFSHKDDGNGWDLLAQAEAALNNRDQELAARAESYALAGRLDQAISLLSSASAQAKLGSQQQARYDARIDQLRQLQERFKPYTKM
;
A
#
# COMPACT_ATOMS: atom_id res chain seq x y z
N VAL A 1 10.05 -23.89 28.47
CA VAL A 1 10.00 -23.90 26.99
C VAL A 1 10.46 -22.53 26.51
N VAL A 2 11.53 -22.45 25.73
CA VAL A 2 11.93 -21.16 25.12
C VAL A 2 10.95 -20.88 23.98
N VAL A 3 10.02 -19.95 24.19
CA VAL A 3 9.08 -19.52 23.15
C VAL A 3 9.85 -18.67 22.14
N GLN A 4 9.95 -19.16 20.91
CA GLN A 4 10.62 -18.43 19.83
C GLN A 4 9.60 -17.60 19.06
N SER A 5 9.90 -16.32 18.83
CA SER A 5 9.07 -15.43 18.02
C SER A 5 8.93 -15.93 16.57
N SER A 6 7.81 -15.60 15.93
CA SER A 6 7.58 -15.88 14.50
C SER A 6 8.58 -15.13 13.62
N ALA A 7 8.72 -15.57 12.36
CA ALA A 7 9.53 -14.83 11.39
C ALA A 7 8.91 -13.45 11.10
N ASP A 8 7.58 -13.37 11.00
CA ASP A 8 6.83 -12.12 10.82
C ASP A 8 7.14 -11.07 11.89
N PHE A 9 7.32 -11.48 13.15
CA PHE A 9 7.72 -10.56 14.21
C PHE A 9 9.06 -9.88 13.88
N TYR A 10 10.05 -10.65 13.41
CA TYR A 10 11.36 -10.09 13.08
C TYR A 10 11.33 -9.27 11.78
N PHE A 11 10.57 -9.66 10.76
CA PHE A 11 10.41 -8.87 9.53
C PHE A 11 9.69 -7.55 9.80
N ALA A 12 8.60 -7.59 10.57
CA ALA A 12 7.90 -6.38 11.00
C ALA A 12 8.81 -5.46 11.81
N LYS A 13 9.59 -6.02 12.74
CA LYS A 13 10.57 -5.24 13.52
C LYS A 13 11.66 -4.63 12.62
N ALA A 14 12.19 -5.38 11.65
CA ALA A 14 13.15 -4.87 10.68
C ALA A 14 12.55 -3.72 9.86
N ARG A 15 11.35 -3.91 9.31
CA ARG A 15 10.67 -2.91 8.47
C ARG A 15 10.32 -1.64 9.24
N ALA A 16 9.79 -1.78 10.46
CA ALA A 16 9.46 -0.65 11.32
C ALA A 16 10.70 0.19 11.67
N LEU A 17 11.81 -0.46 12.02
CA LEU A 17 13.05 0.21 12.39
C LEU A 17 13.84 0.74 11.17
N GLY A 18 13.66 0.15 9.99
CA GLY A 18 14.30 0.60 8.75
C GLY A 18 13.56 1.78 8.12
N MET A 19 12.32 1.53 7.70
CA MET A 19 11.52 2.47 6.90
C MET A 19 10.86 3.60 7.67
N TYR A 20 10.56 3.36 8.95
CA TYR A 20 9.87 4.33 9.80
C TYR A 20 10.77 4.76 10.96
N ASN A 21 12.06 4.92 10.66
CA ASN A 21 13.05 5.27 11.67
C ASN A 21 12.77 6.66 12.28
N SER A 22 12.96 6.78 13.59
CA SER A 22 12.86 8.07 14.28
C SER A 22 13.67 8.09 15.57
N GLY A 23 14.53 9.10 15.73
CA GLY A 23 15.39 9.22 16.90
C GLY A 23 16.18 7.95 17.20
N ARG A 24 15.86 7.27 18.31
CA ARG A 24 16.51 6.02 18.76
C ARG A 24 15.93 4.75 18.10
N ASN A 25 14.79 4.83 17.42
CA ASN A 25 14.18 3.72 16.73
C ASN A 25 14.80 3.59 15.35
N GLN A 26 15.89 2.83 15.26
CA GLN A 26 16.63 2.63 14.02
C GLN A 26 17.03 1.16 13.85
N LEU A 27 17.08 0.71 12.60
CA LEU A 27 17.62 -0.59 12.25
C LEU A 27 19.15 -0.46 12.18
N THR A 28 19.84 -0.78 13.26
CA THR A 28 21.31 -0.61 13.35
C THR A 28 22.06 -1.82 12.80
N SER A 29 23.30 -1.61 12.36
CA SER A 29 24.23 -2.69 11.97
C SER A 29 24.40 -3.70 13.11
N ASP A 30 24.56 -3.22 14.35
CA ASP A 30 24.75 -4.07 15.52
C ASP A 30 23.57 -5.01 15.75
N LEU A 31 22.33 -4.52 15.55
CA LEU A 31 21.13 -5.35 15.67
C LEU A 31 21.08 -6.43 14.58
N LEU A 32 21.41 -6.07 13.34
CA LEU A 32 21.46 -7.00 12.21
C LEU A 32 22.58 -8.04 12.37
N ASP A 33 23.71 -7.66 12.97
CA ASP A 33 24.84 -8.55 13.26
C ASP A 33 24.58 -9.46 14.45
N GLN A 34 23.79 -9.00 15.43
CA GLN A 34 23.27 -9.87 16.48
C GLN A 34 22.32 -10.91 15.89
N TRP A 35 21.38 -10.48 15.04
CA TRP A 35 20.40 -11.38 14.43
C TRP A 35 21.03 -12.38 13.44
N SER A 36 22.09 -12.00 12.73
CA SER A 36 22.81 -12.92 11.83
C SER A 36 23.52 -14.06 12.56
N LYS A 37 23.76 -13.94 13.87
CA LYS A 37 24.31 -14.99 14.74
C LYS A 37 23.23 -15.76 15.51
N GLY A 38 21.96 -15.40 15.30
CA GLY A 38 20.81 -15.98 15.99
C GLY A 38 20.26 -17.23 15.33
N ASN A 39 19.00 -17.55 15.61
CA ASN A 39 18.29 -18.64 14.93
C ASN A 39 17.97 -18.29 13.46
N VAL A 40 17.54 -19.28 12.66
CA VAL A 40 17.26 -19.12 11.22
C VAL A 40 16.31 -17.95 10.92
N ARG A 41 15.26 -17.74 11.73
CA ARG A 41 14.31 -16.64 11.53
C ARG A 41 14.97 -15.28 11.73
N GLN A 42 15.85 -15.16 12.72
CA GLN A 42 16.64 -13.95 12.94
C GLN A 42 17.64 -13.73 11.81
N GLN A 43 18.30 -14.78 11.34
CA GLN A 43 19.23 -14.70 10.21
C GLN A 43 18.52 -14.21 8.94
N HIS A 44 17.35 -14.77 8.62
CA HIS A 44 16.52 -14.31 7.50
C HIS A 44 16.10 -12.85 7.67
N ALA A 45 15.69 -12.45 8.87
CA ALA A 45 15.32 -11.06 9.15
C ALA A 45 16.50 -10.10 9.06
N ALA A 46 17.70 -10.53 9.45
CA ALA A 46 18.92 -9.75 9.28
C ALA A 46 19.23 -9.52 7.80
N GLN A 47 19.13 -10.56 6.98
CA GLN A 47 19.32 -10.46 5.53
C GLN A 47 18.23 -9.60 4.87
N TYR A 48 16.97 -9.77 5.26
CA TYR A 48 15.85 -8.92 4.83
C TYR A 48 16.10 -7.45 5.20
N GLY A 49 16.50 -7.18 6.45
CA GLY A 49 16.81 -5.84 6.93
C GLY A 49 17.97 -5.17 6.17
N ARG A 50 19.03 -5.92 5.84
CA ARG A 50 20.13 -5.42 5.00
C ARG A 50 19.66 -5.09 3.58
N ALA A 51 18.83 -5.95 2.98
CA ALA A 51 18.24 -5.68 1.67
C ALA A 51 17.34 -4.44 1.70
N LEU A 52 16.57 -4.25 2.78
CA LEU A 52 15.73 -3.09 3.00
C LEU A 52 16.56 -1.79 3.07
N GLN A 53 17.62 -1.76 3.88
CA GLN A 53 18.51 -0.59 3.96
C GLN A 53 19.18 -0.27 2.62
N ALA A 54 19.58 -1.29 1.86
CA ALA A 54 20.12 -1.11 0.52
C ALA A 54 19.07 -0.53 -0.44
N MET A 55 17.81 -0.99 -0.36
CA MET A 55 16.70 -0.44 -1.15
C MET A 55 16.46 1.03 -0.82
N GLU A 56 16.37 1.40 0.46
CA GLU A 56 16.18 2.78 0.91
C GLU A 56 17.35 3.69 0.49
N ALA A 57 18.57 3.16 0.48
CA ALA A 57 19.75 3.85 -0.03
C ALA A 57 19.84 3.88 -1.57
N SER A 58 18.78 3.45 -2.29
CA SER A 58 18.73 3.33 -3.76
C SER A 58 19.82 2.43 -4.37
N LYS A 59 20.44 1.56 -3.56
CA LYS A 59 21.43 0.55 -4.01
C LYS A 59 20.71 -0.70 -4.49
N TYR A 60 19.90 -0.55 -5.54
CA TYR A 60 18.95 -1.59 -5.94
C TYR A 60 19.60 -2.92 -6.34
N ASP A 61 20.77 -2.91 -6.98
CA ASP A 61 21.48 -4.16 -7.33
C ASP A 61 21.97 -4.91 -6.09
N GLU A 62 22.46 -4.18 -5.08
CA GLU A 62 22.84 -4.74 -3.79
C GLU A 62 21.62 -5.29 -3.04
N ALA A 63 20.52 -4.53 -3.02
CA ALA A 63 19.26 -4.94 -2.41
C ALA A 63 18.72 -6.22 -3.05
N ARG A 64 18.70 -6.28 -4.39
CA ARG A 64 18.28 -7.46 -5.15
C ARG A 64 19.16 -8.66 -4.83
N LYS A 65 20.48 -8.52 -4.90
CA LYS A 65 21.43 -9.59 -4.60
C LYS A 65 21.26 -10.11 -3.17
N THR A 66 21.01 -9.21 -2.23
CA THR A 66 20.83 -9.55 -0.81
C THR A 66 19.49 -10.25 -0.56
N LEU A 67 18.40 -9.84 -1.23
CA LEU A 67 17.08 -10.46 -1.06
C LEU A 67 16.92 -11.78 -1.81
N GLN A 68 17.64 -11.97 -2.92
CA GLN A 68 17.42 -13.11 -3.84
C GLN A 68 17.44 -14.49 -3.17
N PRO A 69 18.37 -14.81 -2.24
CA PRO A 69 18.35 -16.12 -1.57
C PRO A 69 17.07 -16.35 -0.75
N LEU A 70 16.57 -15.32 -0.07
CA LEU A 70 15.33 -15.39 0.72
C LEU A 70 14.12 -15.61 -0.19
N LEU A 71 14.02 -14.83 -1.27
CA LEU A 71 12.94 -14.93 -2.24
C LEU A 71 12.96 -16.29 -2.98
N SER A 72 14.13 -16.85 -3.24
CA SER A 72 14.25 -18.16 -3.89
C SER A 72 13.83 -19.31 -2.96
N ALA A 73 14.12 -19.19 -1.67
CA ALA A 73 13.73 -20.18 -0.66
C ALA A 73 12.22 -20.14 -0.37
N GLU A 74 11.63 -18.94 -0.29
CA GLU A 74 10.21 -18.75 -0.01
C GLU A 74 9.56 -17.80 -1.04
N PRO A 75 9.30 -18.27 -2.29
CA PRO A 75 8.85 -17.42 -3.39
C PRO A 75 7.44 -16.83 -3.22
N ASN A 76 6.67 -17.31 -2.24
CA ASN A 76 5.34 -16.81 -1.93
C ASN A 76 5.29 -16.00 -0.61
N ASN A 77 6.43 -15.71 0.01
CA ASN A 77 6.48 -14.90 1.23
C ASN A 77 6.17 -13.43 0.89
N ALA A 78 5.09 -12.89 1.47
CA ALA A 78 4.61 -11.55 1.15
C ALA A 78 5.62 -10.45 1.48
N TRP A 79 6.44 -10.59 2.54
CA TRP A 79 7.48 -9.62 2.89
C TRP A 79 8.55 -9.52 1.80
N TYR A 80 8.91 -10.66 1.20
CA TYR A 80 9.93 -10.73 0.16
C TYR A 80 9.39 -10.27 -1.19
N LEU A 81 8.15 -10.64 -1.51
CA LEU A 81 7.46 -10.18 -2.73
C LEU A 81 7.27 -8.67 -2.73
N ASP A 82 6.87 -8.09 -1.60
CA ASP A 82 6.74 -6.64 -1.40
C ASP A 82 8.08 -5.93 -1.63
N LEU A 83 9.14 -6.30 -0.89
CA LEU A 83 10.45 -5.65 -1.07
C LEU A 83 11.04 -5.86 -2.47
N ALA A 84 10.84 -7.03 -3.08
CA ALA A 84 11.27 -7.28 -4.45
C ALA A 84 10.52 -6.41 -5.47
N THR A 85 9.26 -6.06 -5.17
CA THR A 85 8.46 -5.13 -5.98
C THR A 85 9.07 -3.74 -5.91
N ASP A 86 9.35 -3.21 -4.72
CA ASP A 86 9.97 -1.89 -4.55
C ASP A 86 11.33 -1.79 -5.25
N ILE A 87 12.17 -2.83 -5.13
CA ILE A 87 13.47 -2.91 -5.81
C ILE A 87 13.31 -2.86 -7.33
N ASP A 88 12.38 -3.62 -7.90
CA ASP A 88 12.12 -3.62 -9.35
C ASP A 88 11.60 -2.26 -9.82
N LEU A 89 10.67 -1.66 -9.09
CA LEU A 89 10.10 -0.34 -9.42
C LEU A 89 11.17 0.75 -9.36
N GLY A 90 12.06 0.73 -8.36
CA GLY A 90 13.21 1.64 -8.27
C GLY A 90 14.16 1.55 -9.46
N GLN A 91 14.26 0.37 -10.09
CA GLN A 91 15.05 0.14 -11.31
C GLN A 91 14.25 0.32 -12.61
N LYS A 92 13.02 0.85 -12.54
CA LYS A 92 12.10 0.98 -13.69
C LYS A 92 11.77 -0.35 -14.38
N ARG A 93 11.80 -1.45 -13.62
CA ARG A 93 11.49 -2.82 -14.08
C ARG A 93 10.07 -3.24 -13.69
N ALA A 94 9.09 -2.39 -13.97
CA ALA A 94 7.69 -2.64 -13.57
C ALA A 94 7.13 -3.96 -14.13
N ASN A 95 7.51 -4.35 -15.35
CA ASN A 95 7.07 -5.61 -15.95
C ASN A 95 7.57 -6.85 -15.17
N ASP A 96 8.78 -6.79 -14.62
CA ASP A 96 9.33 -7.90 -13.82
C ASP A 96 8.55 -8.06 -12.51
N ALA A 97 8.22 -6.93 -11.85
CA ALA A 97 7.39 -6.92 -10.65
C ALA A 97 5.98 -7.45 -10.91
N ILE A 98 5.32 -6.96 -11.98
CA ILE A 98 3.99 -7.42 -12.39
C ILE A 98 3.99 -8.92 -12.64
N ASN A 99 4.96 -9.43 -13.40
CA ASN A 99 5.06 -10.85 -13.72
C ASN A 99 5.28 -11.70 -12.46
N ARG A 100 6.11 -11.25 -11.52
CA ARG A 100 6.30 -11.95 -10.25
C ARG A 100 5.00 -12.02 -9.44
N LEU A 101 4.34 -10.88 -9.24
CA LEU A 101 3.14 -10.78 -8.41
C LEU A 101 1.93 -11.53 -9.00
N LYS A 102 1.77 -11.52 -10.33
CA LYS A 102 0.72 -12.31 -11.01
C LYS A 102 0.82 -13.81 -10.74
N ASN A 103 2.03 -14.31 -10.49
CA ASN A 103 2.30 -15.71 -10.21
C ASN A 103 2.30 -16.04 -8.70
N ALA A 104 2.08 -15.05 -7.82
CA ALA A 104 2.01 -15.28 -6.39
C ALA A 104 0.73 -16.04 -6.02
N ARG A 105 0.87 -17.17 -5.31
CA ARG A 105 -0.25 -18.07 -4.96
C ARG A 105 -1.39 -17.35 -4.25
N ASP A 106 -1.05 -16.45 -3.34
CA ASP A 106 -2.00 -15.84 -2.41
C ASP A 106 -2.49 -14.46 -2.89
N LEU A 107 -2.20 -14.05 -4.15
CA LEU A 107 -2.57 -12.75 -4.72
C LEU A 107 -4.06 -12.40 -4.56
N ARG A 108 -4.95 -13.38 -4.70
CA ARG A 108 -6.40 -13.13 -4.63
C ARG A 108 -6.92 -12.84 -3.23
N VAL A 109 -6.17 -13.23 -2.19
CA VAL A 109 -6.62 -13.15 -0.79
C VAL A 109 -5.71 -12.28 0.08
N ASN A 110 -4.51 -11.95 -0.38
CA ASN A 110 -3.55 -11.13 0.36
C ASN A 110 -3.62 -9.66 -0.11
N PRO A 111 -4.12 -8.72 0.72
CA PRO A 111 -4.27 -7.32 0.34
C PRO A 111 -2.93 -6.64 0.05
N VAL A 112 -1.84 -7.03 0.72
CA VAL A 112 -0.49 -6.49 0.46
C VAL A 112 -0.07 -6.78 -0.99
N LEU A 113 -0.32 -7.99 -1.48
CA LEU A 113 0.02 -8.38 -2.85
C LEU A 113 -0.86 -7.68 -3.88
N GLN A 114 -2.13 -7.43 -3.55
CA GLN A 114 -3.05 -6.70 -4.42
C GLN A 114 -2.63 -5.24 -4.61
N LEU A 115 -2.29 -4.55 -3.51
CA LEU A 115 -1.79 -3.17 -3.57
C LEU A 115 -0.44 -3.07 -4.28
N ASN A 116 0.49 -3.99 -3.99
CA ASN A 116 1.78 -4.04 -4.69
C ASN A 116 1.59 -4.22 -6.20
N LEU A 117 0.67 -5.11 -6.63
CA LEU A 117 0.41 -5.33 -8.04
C LEU A 117 -0.25 -4.11 -8.69
N ALA A 118 -1.22 -3.48 -8.02
CA ALA A 118 -1.85 -2.26 -8.49
C ALA A 118 -0.83 -1.11 -8.66
N ASN A 119 0.05 -0.91 -7.66
CA ASN A 119 1.13 0.07 -7.75
C ASN A 119 2.09 -0.26 -8.90
N ALA A 120 2.50 -1.52 -9.05
CA ALA A 120 3.37 -1.93 -10.14
C ALA A 120 2.73 -1.69 -11.52
N TYR A 121 1.42 -1.92 -11.67
CA TYR A 121 0.69 -1.54 -12.89
C TYR A 121 0.69 -0.04 -13.14
N LEU A 122 0.49 0.80 -12.12
CA LEU A 122 0.56 2.26 -12.27
C LEU A 122 1.94 2.73 -12.73
N GLN A 123 3.00 2.28 -12.04
CA GLN A 123 4.38 2.62 -12.39
C GLN A 123 4.80 2.05 -13.77
N GLY A 124 4.16 0.96 -14.19
CA GLY A 124 4.33 0.36 -15.52
C GLY A 124 3.49 1.00 -16.63
N GLY A 125 2.78 2.10 -16.36
CA GLY A 125 1.95 2.79 -17.36
C GLY A 125 0.68 2.02 -17.76
N GLN A 126 0.18 1.14 -16.89
CA GLN A 126 -1.02 0.32 -17.10
C GLN A 126 -2.14 0.70 -16.11
N PRO A 127 -2.61 1.97 -16.07
CA PRO A 127 -3.54 2.43 -15.05
C PRO A 127 -4.90 1.71 -15.11
N LYS A 128 -5.35 1.26 -16.28
CA LYS A 128 -6.60 0.48 -16.40
C LYS A 128 -6.54 -0.87 -15.68
N ALA A 129 -5.37 -1.51 -15.68
CA ALA A 129 -5.17 -2.76 -14.94
C ALA A 129 -5.15 -2.50 -13.43
N ALA A 130 -4.52 -1.40 -13.00
CA ALA A 130 -4.53 -0.97 -11.60
C ALA A 130 -5.96 -0.65 -11.12
N GLU A 131 -6.71 0.15 -11.89
CA GLU A 131 -8.11 0.53 -11.63
C GLU A 131 -8.99 -0.71 -11.39
N THR A 132 -8.83 -1.75 -12.21
CA THR A 132 -9.60 -2.99 -12.10
C THR A 132 -9.38 -3.69 -10.75
N ILE A 133 -8.13 -3.71 -10.26
CA ILE A 133 -7.80 -4.26 -8.95
C ILE A 133 -8.35 -3.36 -7.84
N LEU A 134 -8.10 -2.06 -7.96
CA LEU A 134 -8.36 -1.08 -6.92
C LEU A 134 -9.86 -0.88 -6.68
N ASN A 135 -10.70 -0.91 -7.71
CA ASN A 135 -12.17 -0.86 -7.56
C ASN A 135 -12.71 -2.03 -6.71
N ARG A 136 -12.14 -3.23 -6.85
CA ARG A 136 -12.52 -4.38 -6.00
C ARG A 136 -11.91 -4.26 -4.61
N TYR A 137 -10.67 -3.79 -4.53
CA TYR A 137 -9.93 -3.62 -3.29
C TYR A 137 -10.66 -2.64 -2.36
N THR A 138 -10.95 -1.43 -2.82
CA THR A 138 -11.58 -0.37 -2.01
C THR A 138 -13.01 -0.72 -1.62
N PHE A 139 -13.70 -1.54 -2.41
CA PHE A 139 -14.99 -2.12 -2.01
C PHE A 139 -14.86 -3.08 -0.81
N SER A 140 -13.81 -3.90 -0.77
CA SER A 140 -13.60 -4.91 0.27
C SER A 140 -12.83 -4.38 1.50
N HIS A 141 -12.07 -3.32 1.31
CA HIS A 141 -11.15 -2.70 2.28
C HIS A 141 -11.37 -1.19 2.36
N LYS A 142 -12.64 -0.79 2.55
CA LYS A 142 -13.09 0.61 2.56
C LYS A 142 -12.35 1.54 3.53
N ASP A 143 -11.75 0.98 4.58
CA ASP A 143 -11.06 1.72 5.64
C ASP A 143 -9.54 1.83 5.41
N ASP A 144 -9.03 1.29 4.29
CA ASP A 144 -7.61 1.38 3.92
C ASP A 144 -7.36 2.54 2.93
N GLY A 145 -6.76 3.61 3.43
CA GLY A 145 -6.43 4.80 2.64
C GLY A 145 -5.49 4.54 1.47
N ASN A 146 -4.59 3.54 1.55
CA ASN A 146 -3.66 3.25 0.46
C ASN A 146 -4.39 2.83 -0.82
N GLY A 147 -5.48 2.07 -0.68
CA GLY A 147 -6.32 1.66 -1.80
C GLY A 147 -6.99 2.85 -2.48
N TRP A 148 -7.54 3.77 -1.69
CA TRP A 148 -8.17 4.99 -2.22
C TRP A 148 -7.17 5.93 -2.88
N ASP A 149 -5.99 6.10 -2.29
CA ASP A 149 -4.94 6.96 -2.86
C ASP A 149 -4.39 6.41 -4.18
N LEU A 150 -4.21 5.09 -4.28
CA LEU A 150 -3.82 4.44 -5.55
C LEU A 150 -4.96 4.49 -6.57
N LEU A 151 -6.22 4.34 -6.15
CA LEU A 151 -7.37 4.44 -7.07
C LEU A 151 -7.46 5.85 -7.65
N ALA A 152 -7.31 6.88 -6.83
CA ALA A 152 -7.25 8.26 -7.31
C ALA A 152 -6.13 8.47 -8.34
N GLN A 153 -4.94 7.90 -8.12
CA GLN A 153 -3.84 7.97 -9.10
C GLN A 153 -4.18 7.24 -10.41
N ALA A 154 -4.82 6.08 -10.33
CA ALA A 154 -5.25 5.33 -11.51
C ALA A 154 -6.28 6.11 -12.34
N GLU A 155 -7.31 6.65 -11.69
CA GLU A 155 -8.36 7.42 -12.36
C GLU A 155 -7.82 8.73 -12.94
N ALA A 156 -6.89 9.40 -12.25
CA ALA A 156 -6.19 10.57 -12.77
C ALA A 156 -5.41 10.24 -14.06
N ALA A 157 -4.65 9.13 -14.06
CA ALA A 157 -3.90 8.68 -15.23
C ALA A 157 -4.80 8.27 -16.42
N LEU A 158 -6.06 7.93 -16.14
CA LEU A 158 -7.07 7.61 -17.15
C LEU A 158 -7.91 8.82 -17.59
N ASN A 159 -7.71 9.99 -16.96
CA ASN A 159 -8.54 11.19 -17.13
C ASN A 159 -10.02 11.01 -16.71
N ASN A 160 -10.30 10.10 -15.77
CA ASN A 160 -11.63 9.90 -15.19
C ASN A 160 -11.83 10.84 -13.99
N ARG A 161 -12.04 12.13 -14.27
CA ARG A 161 -11.94 13.18 -13.25
C ARG A 161 -12.93 13.07 -12.09
N ASP A 162 -14.17 12.69 -12.36
CA ASP A 162 -15.20 12.53 -11.32
C ASP A 162 -14.87 11.36 -10.38
N GLN A 163 -14.38 10.25 -10.94
CA GLN A 163 -13.96 9.07 -10.17
C GLN A 163 -12.69 9.34 -9.36
N GLU A 164 -11.74 10.11 -9.91
CA GLU A 164 -10.58 10.60 -9.16
C GLU A 164 -11.02 11.44 -7.94
N LEU A 165 -11.93 12.40 -8.15
CA LEU A 165 -12.44 13.26 -7.07
C LEU A 165 -13.14 12.43 -5.99
N ALA A 166 -13.95 11.45 -6.38
CA ALA A 166 -14.61 10.55 -5.44
C ALA A 166 -13.62 9.68 -4.65
N ALA A 167 -12.61 9.10 -5.30
CA ALA A 167 -11.57 8.32 -4.61
C ALA A 167 -10.78 9.17 -3.62
N ARG A 168 -10.39 10.40 -4.00
CA ARG A 168 -9.73 11.35 -3.08
C ARG A 168 -10.63 11.70 -1.90
N ALA A 169 -11.93 11.88 -2.13
CA ALA A 169 -12.87 12.21 -1.07
C ALA A 169 -12.91 11.15 0.04
N GLU A 170 -12.78 9.87 -0.31
CA GLU A 170 -12.71 8.79 0.67
C GLU A 170 -11.45 8.89 1.54
N SER A 171 -10.28 9.21 0.97
CA SER A 171 -9.06 9.48 1.76
C SER A 171 -9.25 10.65 2.74
N TYR A 172 -9.92 11.73 2.31
CA TYR A 172 -10.27 12.83 3.21
C TYR A 172 -11.25 12.39 4.31
N ALA A 173 -12.26 11.59 3.97
CA ALA A 173 -13.24 11.10 4.94
C ALA A 173 -12.58 10.21 6.01
N LEU A 174 -11.69 9.30 5.62
CA LEU A 174 -10.92 8.44 6.54
C LEU A 174 -10.01 9.26 7.47
N ALA A 175 -9.48 10.39 6.99
CA ALA A 175 -8.71 11.33 7.81
C ALA A 175 -9.57 12.26 8.70
N GLY A 176 -10.90 12.06 8.74
CA GLY A 176 -11.83 12.91 9.50
C GLY A 176 -12.08 14.29 8.89
N ARG A 177 -11.59 14.53 7.67
CA ARG A 177 -11.70 15.80 6.94
C ARG A 177 -13.00 15.84 6.13
N LEU A 178 -14.13 15.73 6.83
CA LEU A 178 -15.44 15.48 6.24
C LEU A 178 -15.92 16.59 5.31
N ASP A 179 -15.63 17.86 5.62
CA ASP A 179 -15.99 19.00 4.74
C ASP A 179 -15.28 18.93 3.39
N GLN A 180 -13.97 18.62 3.41
CA GLN A 180 -13.21 18.46 2.16
C GLN A 180 -13.71 17.27 1.35
N ALA A 181 -14.04 16.14 2.01
CA ALA A 181 -14.61 14.98 1.34
C ALA A 181 -15.94 15.30 0.64
N ILE A 182 -16.85 16.00 1.34
CA ILE A 182 -18.14 16.42 0.77
C ILE A 182 -17.94 17.39 -0.40
N SER A 183 -17.00 18.33 -0.29
CA SER A 183 -16.70 19.27 -1.38
C SER A 183 -16.21 18.56 -2.66
N LEU A 184 -15.34 17.56 -2.51
CA LEU A 184 -14.83 16.77 -3.63
C LEU A 184 -15.94 15.91 -4.26
N LEU A 185 -16.75 15.23 -3.45
CA LEU A 185 -17.89 14.45 -3.96
C LEU A 185 -18.95 15.33 -4.64
N SER A 186 -19.19 16.54 -4.13
CA SER A 186 -20.10 17.49 -4.77
C SER A 186 -19.59 17.90 -6.15
N SER A 187 -18.28 18.11 -6.27
CA SER A 187 -17.63 18.39 -7.55
C SER A 187 -17.67 17.18 -8.51
N ALA A 188 -17.54 15.96 -8.00
CA ALA A 188 -17.70 14.72 -8.77
C ALA A 188 -19.15 14.56 -9.28
N SER A 189 -20.14 14.78 -8.42
CA SER A 189 -21.57 14.74 -8.76
C SER A 189 -21.94 15.74 -9.84
N ALA A 190 -21.42 16.97 -9.76
CA ALA A 190 -21.67 18.00 -10.77
C ALA A 190 -21.09 17.66 -12.16
N GLN A 191 -20.06 16.82 -12.24
CA GLN A 191 -19.45 16.38 -13.50
C GLN A 191 -20.10 15.11 -14.07
N ALA A 192 -20.78 14.34 -13.23
CA ALA A 192 -21.50 13.15 -13.67
C ALA A 192 -22.73 13.51 -14.52
N LYS A 193 -23.14 12.61 -15.41
CA LYS A 193 -24.36 12.80 -16.20
C LYS A 193 -25.58 12.87 -15.26
N LEU A 194 -26.41 13.89 -15.44
CA LEU A 194 -27.64 14.09 -14.68
C LEU A 194 -28.56 12.85 -14.75
N GLY A 195 -29.02 12.37 -13.60
CA GLY A 195 -29.89 11.20 -13.45
C GLY A 195 -29.16 9.86 -13.62
N SER A 196 -27.83 9.86 -13.74
CA SER A 196 -27.05 8.62 -13.82
C SER A 196 -26.93 7.93 -12.46
N GLN A 197 -26.70 6.61 -12.48
CA GLN A 197 -26.37 5.86 -11.27
C GLN A 197 -25.10 6.39 -10.59
N GLN A 198 -24.14 6.93 -11.35
CA GLN A 198 -22.90 7.47 -10.80
C GLN A 198 -23.18 8.72 -9.97
N GLN A 199 -23.98 9.64 -10.49
CA GLN A 199 -24.41 10.83 -9.76
C GLN A 199 -25.13 10.45 -8.46
N ALA A 200 -26.10 9.53 -8.54
CA ALA A 200 -26.84 9.07 -7.37
C ALA A 200 -25.94 8.43 -6.30
N ARG A 201 -24.85 7.74 -6.70
CA ARG A 201 -23.86 7.19 -5.76
C ARG A 201 -23.08 8.29 -5.03
N TYR A 202 -22.65 9.33 -5.75
CA TYR A 202 -21.94 10.46 -5.15
C TYR A 202 -22.85 11.22 -4.18
N ASP A 203 -24.09 11.51 -4.58
CA ASP A 203 -25.07 12.21 -3.74
C ASP A 203 -25.39 11.41 -2.47
N ALA A 204 -25.65 10.10 -2.60
CA ALA A 204 -25.88 9.24 -1.45
C ALA A 204 -24.67 9.19 -0.50
N ARG A 205 -23.44 9.23 -1.02
CA ARG A 205 -22.23 9.28 -0.19
C ARG A 205 -22.08 10.62 0.52
N ILE A 206 -22.42 11.74 -0.14
CA ILE A 206 -22.48 13.06 0.50
C ILE A 206 -23.45 13.05 1.68
N ASP A 207 -24.64 12.46 1.52
CA ASP A 207 -25.63 12.36 2.60
C ASP A 207 -25.10 11.57 3.80
N GLN A 208 -24.42 10.44 3.55
CA GLN A 208 -23.76 9.66 4.60
C GLN A 208 -22.71 10.47 5.37
N LEU A 209 -21.87 11.24 4.66
CA LEU A 209 -20.84 12.05 5.30
C LEU A 209 -21.42 13.23 6.08
N ARG A 210 -22.50 13.86 5.60
CA ARG A 210 -23.22 14.92 6.34
C ARG A 210 -23.86 14.39 7.62
N GLN A 211 -24.46 13.20 7.58
CA GLN A 211 -24.99 12.54 8.78
C GLN A 211 -23.87 12.24 9.78
N LEU A 212 -22.70 11.81 9.28
CA LEU A 212 -21.53 11.57 10.10
C LEU A 212 -21.00 12.86 10.76
N GLN A 213 -21.00 13.99 10.04
CA GLN A 213 -20.64 15.29 10.58
C GLN A 213 -21.54 15.71 11.75
N GLU A 214 -22.87 15.61 11.59
CA GLU A 214 -23.80 15.98 12.66
C GLU A 214 -23.59 15.12 13.92
N ARG A 215 -23.27 13.83 13.73
CA ARG A 215 -22.91 12.93 14.86
C ARG A 215 -21.62 13.34 15.57
N PHE A 216 -20.64 13.86 14.84
CA PHE A 216 -19.36 14.29 15.41
C PHE A 216 -19.31 15.74 15.88
N LYS A 217 -20.29 16.55 15.50
CA LYS A 217 -20.40 17.98 15.84
C LYS A 217 -20.18 18.31 17.33
N PRO A 218 -20.69 17.52 18.31
CA PRO A 218 -20.44 17.80 19.72
C PRO A 218 -18.97 17.68 20.16
N TYR A 219 -18.12 17.01 19.37
CA TYR A 219 -16.72 16.72 19.71
C TYR A 219 -15.73 17.61 18.96
N THR A 220 -16.17 18.34 17.94
CA THR A 220 -15.38 19.39 17.28
C THR A 220 -15.24 20.58 18.22
N LYS A 221 -14.03 20.82 18.73
CA LYS A 221 -13.73 22.07 19.46
C LYS A 221 -13.88 23.24 18.49
N MET A 222 -14.66 24.24 18.89
CA MET A 222 -14.74 25.55 18.23
C MET A 222 -13.38 26.23 18.21
#